data_AF-A0A848WAU7-F1
#
_entry.id   AF-A0A848WAU7-F1
#
_cell.length_a   1.000
_cell.length_b   1.000
_cell.length_c   1.000
_cell.angle_alpha   90.00
_cell.angle_beta   90.00
_cell.angle_gamma   90.00
#
_symmetry.space_group_name_H-M   'P 1'
#
loop_
_entity.id
_entity.type
_entity.pdbx_description
1 polymer ?
#
loop_
_entity_poly.entity_id
_entity_poly.type
_entity_poly.pdbx_seq_one_letter_code
_entity_poly.pdbx_strand_id
1 'polypeptide(L)'
;MRKTVLFTLVVAVSAFGLSAPSAAQSATRSNDRHVDYYYPEPASREVYEARVPTLHDSDRLRRIGFVTVLTAQMLKNPYPPQFAIFAKGAESEKLIVAGLNDSGYNTLFRARALFAMLTAMARSTQFFKEQPAADRYTFFDLAKLLGFVQITFTDGDQFAHQIILE
;
A
#
# COMPACT_ATOMS: atom_id res chain seq x y z
N MET A 1 -73.78 -31.63 -2.10
CA MET A 1 -74.04 -30.16 -1.98
C MET A 1 -73.02 -29.43 -2.86
N ARG A 2 -73.24 -28.26 -3.50
CA ARG A 2 -73.58 -26.90 -2.99
C ARG A 2 -72.59 -26.42 -1.90
N LYS A 3 -71.91 -25.26 -1.98
CA LYS A 3 -71.67 -24.30 -3.09
C LYS A 3 -70.39 -24.74 -3.88
N THR A 4 -69.37 -24.00 -4.35
CA THR A 4 -68.97 -22.56 -4.35
C THR A 4 -68.04 -22.27 -5.55
N VAL A 5 -67.82 -20.98 -5.89
CA VAL A 5 -67.05 -20.46 -7.04
C VAL A 5 -66.35 -19.15 -6.63
N LEU A 6 -65.07 -18.95 -6.96
CA LEU A 6 -64.47 -17.67 -7.40
C LEU A 6 -62.97 -17.84 -7.81
N PHE A 7 -62.32 -16.82 -8.36
CA PHE A 7 -62.11 -16.60 -9.81
C PHE A 7 -60.88 -15.68 -10.00
N THR A 8 -60.20 -15.69 -11.17
CA THR A 8 -59.05 -14.79 -11.55
C THR A 8 -57.76 -14.93 -10.70
N LEU A 9 -56.55 -14.45 -11.09
CA LEU A 9 -56.16 -13.42 -12.07
C LEU A 9 -54.74 -13.63 -12.72
N VAL A 10 -54.63 -13.33 -14.03
CA VAL A 10 -53.48 -12.82 -14.83
C VAL A 10 -52.05 -13.46 -14.78
N VAL A 11 -51.69 -13.99 -15.95
CA VAL A 11 -50.40 -13.98 -16.72
C VAL A 11 -49.24 -13.07 -16.25
N ALA A 12 -48.01 -13.60 -16.35
CA ALA A 12 -46.81 -12.80 -16.67
C ALA A 12 -45.88 -13.58 -17.65
N VAL A 13 -45.30 -12.91 -18.65
CA VAL A 13 -44.43 -13.51 -19.68
C VAL A 13 -42.96 -13.32 -19.33
N SER A 14 -42.17 -14.39 -19.36
CA SER A 14 -40.72 -14.36 -19.13
C SER A 14 -39.95 -14.07 -20.42
N ALA A 15 -39.49 -12.84 -20.61
CA ALA A 15 -38.61 -12.48 -21.73
C ALA A 15 -37.15 -12.84 -21.42
N PHE A 16 -36.51 -13.62 -22.30
CA PHE A 16 -35.07 -13.94 -22.22
C PHE A 16 -34.23 -12.72 -22.63
N GLY A 17 -33.41 -12.19 -21.72
CA GLY A 17 -32.40 -11.18 -22.03
C GLY A 17 -31.12 -11.83 -22.56
N LEU A 18 -30.59 -11.35 -23.68
CA LEU A 18 -29.28 -11.77 -24.17
C LEU A 18 -28.16 -11.07 -23.39
N SER A 19 -27.41 -11.84 -22.59
CA SER A 19 -26.19 -11.38 -21.93
C SER A 19 -25.00 -11.46 -22.89
N ALA A 20 -24.52 -10.32 -23.37
CA ALA A 20 -23.26 -10.25 -24.10
C ALA A 20 -22.07 -10.53 -23.16
N PRO A 21 -20.99 -11.22 -23.61
CA PRO A 21 -19.83 -11.46 -22.78
C PRO A 21 -19.02 -10.16 -22.60
N SER A 22 -19.00 -9.63 -21.37
CA SER A 22 -18.08 -8.55 -21.01
C SER A 22 -16.64 -9.00 -21.24
N ALA A 23 -15.93 -8.34 -22.15
CA ALA A 23 -14.52 -8.59 -22.37
C ALA A 23 -13.75 -8.28 -21.09
N ALA A 24 -13.28 -9.32 -20.40
CA ALA A 24 -12.54 -9.18 -19.15
C ALA A 24 -11.27 -8.35 -19.41
N GLN A 25 -11.24 -7.14 -18.87
CA GLN A 25 -10.17 -6.18 -19.11
C GLN A 25 -8.94 -6.56 -18.26
N SER A 26 -8.25 -7.61 -18.69
CA SER A 26 -7.00 -8.13 -18.12
C SER A 26 -5.84 -7.16 -18.36
N ALA A 27 -5.96 -5.95 -17.83
CA ALA A 27 -4.89 -4.97 -17.78
C ALA A 27 -3.68 -5.62 -17.08
N THR A 28 -2.50 -5.43 -17.67
CA THR A 28 -1.28 -6.17 -17.32
C THR A 28 -0.90 -5.99 -15.85
N ARG A 29 -1.29 -6.97 -15.03
CA ARG A 29 -0.56 -7.26 -13.79
C ARG A 29 0.83 -7.70 -14.22
N SER A 30 1.80 -6.78 -14.22
CA SER A 30 3.20 -7.18 -14.22
C SER A 30 3.36 -8.11 -13.03
N ASN A 31 3.86 -9.32 -13.26
CA ASN A 31 3.98 -10.32 -12.20
C ASN A 31 4.95 -9.78 -11.15
N ASP A 32 4.40 -9.23 -10.06
CA ASP A 32 5.14 -8.40 -9.12
C ASP A 32 5.91 -9.34 -8.19
N ARG A 33 7.08 -9.79 -8.66
CA ARG A 33 8.04 -10.76 -8.07
C ARG A 33 8.48 -10.54 -6.61
N HIS A 34 7.83 -9.60 -5.93
CA HIS A 34 7.96 -9.26 -4.52
C HIS A 34 6.79 -9.86 -3.71
N VAL A 35 5.62 -10.06 -4.34
CA VAL A 35 4.54 -10.96 -3.88
C VAL A 35 5.09 -12.38 -3.79
N ASP A 36 4.63 -13.14 -2.79
CA ASP A 36 5.03 -14.51 -2.42
C ASP A 36 6.54 -14.71 -2.15
N TYR A 37 7.33 -13.63 -2.13
CA TYR A 37 8.75 -13.61 -1.75
C TYR A 37 9.05 -12.67 -0.58
N TYR A 38 8.36 -11.53 -0.48
CA TYR A 38 8.47 -10.56 0.63
C TYR A 38 7.15 -10.33 1.38
N TYR A 39 6.00 -10.65 0.78
CA TYR A 39 4.66 -10.47 1.34
C TYR A 39 3.64 -11.30 0.54
N PRO A 40 2.52 -11.78 1.14
CA PRO A 40 1.44 -12.47 0.41
C PRO A 40 0.66 -11.51 -0.52
N GLU A 41 -0.16 -12.03 -1.44
CA GLU A 41 -1.02 -11.18 -2.31
C GLU A 41 -1.82 -10.15 -1.48
N PRO A 42 -1.70 -8.83 -1.75
CA PRO A 42 -2.31 -7.78 -0.94
C PRO A 42 -3.82 -7.90 -0.76
N ALA A 43 -4.22 -8.18 0.48
CA ALA A 43 -5.62 -8.24 0.91
C ALA A 43 -6.36 -6.91 0.79
N SER A 44 -5.65 -5.78 0.68
CA SER A 44 -6.22 -4.46 0.42
C SER A 44 -5.24 -3.53 -0.29
N ARG A 45 -5.78 -2.53 -1.01
CA ARG A 45 -5.02 -1.51 -1.74
C ARG A 45 -5.67 -0.15 -1.55
N GLU A 46 -4.88 0.92 -1.58
CA GLU A 46 -5.36 2.30 -1.63
C GLU A 46 -4.48 3.18 -2.54
N VAL A 47 -5.03 4.32 -2.95
CA VAL A 47 -4.28 5.42 -3.59
C VAL A 47 -4.12 6.54 -2.58
N TYR A 48 -2.92 7.13 -2.50
CA TYR A 48 -2.63 8.31 -1.71
C TYR A 48 -2.17 9.45 -2.63
N GLU A 49 -3.05 10.44 -2.76
CA GLU A 49 -2.79 11.74 -3.40
C GLU A 49 -1.74 12.51 -2.58
N ALA A 50 -0.50 12.55 -3.06
CA ALA A 50 0.58 13.22 -2.34
C ALA A 50 0.53 14.74 -2.53
N ARG A 51 0.84 15.49 -1.48
CA ARG A 51 0.74 16.97 -1.50
C ARG A 51 2.03 17.63 -1.98
N VAL A 52 2.85 16.86 -2.70
CA VAL A 52 4.21 17.22 -3.16
C VAL A 52 4.55 16.52 -4.48
N PRO A 53 5.21 17.21 -5.42
CA PRO A 53 5.79 16.55 -6.59
C PRO A 53 7.03 15.72 -6.19
N THR A 54 7.39 14.74 -7.01
CA THR A 54 8.72 14.09 -6.93
C THR A 54 9.82 15.12 -7.23
N LEU A 55 10.96 15.07 -6.51
CA LEU A 55 12.11 15.92 -6.82
C LEU A 55 12.74 15.54 -8.17
N HIS A 56 13.07 16.56 -8.96
CA HIS A 56 13.64 16.43 -10.32
C HIS A 56 14.90 15.57 -10.43
N ASP A 57 15.66 15.48 -9.34
CA ASP A 57 16.95 14.80 -9.19
C ASP A 57 16.85 13.54 -8.31
N SER A 58 15.63 13.00 -8.11
CA SER A 58 15.40 11.85 -7.24
C SER A 58 15.63 10.50 -7.91
N ASP A 59 16.84 9.99 -7.81
CA ASP A 59 17.32 8.78 -8.47
C ASP A 59 17.23 7.51 -7.61
N ARG A 60 17.68 6.39 -8.18
CA ARG A 60 17.78 5.09 -7.52
C ARG A 60 18.72 5.13 -6.31
N LEU A 61 19.85 5.85 -6.39
CA LEU A 61 20.81 5.93 -5.29
C LEU A 61 20.24 6.68 -4.08
N ARG A 62 19.49 7.76 -4.31
CA ARG A 62 18.82 8.52 -3.25
C ARG A 62 17.77 7.68 -2.51
N ARG A 63 16.95 6.91 -3.22
CA ARG A 63 15.97 5.99 -2.61
C ARG A 63 16.63 4.88 -1.79
N ILE A 64 17.74 4.32 -2.26
CA ILE A 64 18.54 3.35 -1.48
C ILE A 64 19.12 4.04 -0.23
N GLY A 65 19.83 5.16 -0.40
CA GLY A 65 20.50 5.87 0.67
C GLY A 65 19.56 6.33 1.78
N PHE A 66 18.36 6.81 1.45
CA PHE A 66 17.32 7.14 2.43
C PHE A 66 16.96 5.95 3.33
N VAL A 67 16.70 4.78 2.72
CA VAL A 67 16.30 3.58 3.48
C VAL A 67 17.48 2.98 4.25
N THR A 68 18.71 3.09 3.73
CA THR A 68 19.94 2.78 4.48
C THR A 68 20.09 3.67 5.71
N VAL A 69 19.86 4.98 5.59
CA VAL A 69 19.94 5.92 6.73
C VAL A 69 18.84 5.65 7.76
N LEU A 70 17.59 5.40 7.35
CA LEU A 70 16.51 5.01 8.27
C LEU A 70 16.84 3.71 9.01
N THR A 71 17.30 2.69 8.29
CA THR A 71 17.71 1.40 8.89
C THR A 71 18.87 1.60 9.88
N ALA A 72 19.86 2.43 9.53
CA ALA A 72 20.98 2.77 10.42
C ALA A 72 20.58 3.67 11.61
N GLN A 73 19.43 4.35 11.58
CA GLN A 73 18.84 4.97 12.76
C GLN A 73 18.10 3.95 13.63
N MET A 74 17.30 3.06 13.02
CA MET A 74 16.57 2.00 13.74
C MET A 74 17.51 1.06 14.52
N LEU A 75 18.64 0.68 13.91
CA LEU A 75 19.65 -0.22 14.49
C LEU A 75 20.46 0.39 15.64
N LYS A 76 20.25 1.66 16.01
CA LYS A 76 20.87 2.28 17.21
C LYS A 76 20.08 2.03 18.48
N ASN A 77 18.88 1.46 18.39
CA ASN A 77 18.08 1.13 19.57
C ASN A 77 18.69 -0.08 20.31
N PRO A 78 18.61 -0.12 21.66
CA PRO A 78 19.15 -1.23 22.47
C PRO A 78 18.27 -2.50 22.45
N TYR A 79 17.36 -2.63 21.48
CA TYR A 79 16.40 -3.72 21.35
C TYR A 79 16.27 -4.14 19.87
N PRO A 80 15.90 -5.40 19.57
CA PRO A 80 15.82 -5.89 18.19
C PRO A 80 14.84 -5.08 17.33
N PRO A 81 15.13 -4.88 16.02
CA PRO A 81 14.18 -4.28 15.08
C PRO A 81 12.85 -5.03 15.07
N GLN A 82 11.75 -4.30 15.25
CA GLN A 82 10.39 -4.86 15.24
C GLN A 82 9.84 -5.00 13.81
N PHE A 83 10.42 -4.27 12.86
CA PHE A 83 10.10 -4.30 11.43
C PHE A 83 11.39 -4.13 10.60
N ALA A 84 11.36 -4.62 9.37
CA ALA A 84 12.33 -4.30 8.33
C ALA A 84 11.74 -3.25 7.37
N ILE A 85 12.60 -2.40 6.81
CA ILE A 85 12.24 -1.44 5.76
C ILE A 85 13.27 -1.50 4.64
N PHE A 86 12.84 -1.67 3.39
CA PHE A 86 13.74 -1.87 2.25
C PHE A 86 13.12 -1.40 0.93
N ALA A 87 13.96 -0.89 0.03
CA ALA A 87 13.56 -0.53 -1.33
C ALA A 87 13.77 -1.70 -2.32
N LYS A 88 12.85 -1.84 -3.28
CA LYS A 88 12.83 -2.83 -4.38
C LYS A 88 12.27 -2.18 -5.65
N GLY A 89 12.14 -2.97 -6.71
CA GLY A 89 11.88 -2.47 -8.07
C GLY A 89 13.17 -2.25 -8.88
N ALA A 90 13.03 -1.81 -10.12
CA ALA A 90 14.17 -1.61 -11.04
C ALA A 90 14.98 -0.36 -10.68
N GLU A 91 14.31 0.68 -10.21
CA GLU A 91 14.86 1.98 -9.81
C GLU A 91 14.73 2.22 -8.30
N SER A 92 14.58 1.15 -7.52
CA SER A 92 14.31 1.20 -6.06
C SER A 92 13.04 1.99 -5.71
N GLU A 93 12.08 2.03 -6.63
CA GLU A 93 10.84 2.81 -6.62
C GLU A 93 9.71 2.22 -5.76
N LYS A 94 9.82 0.96 -5.35
CA LYS A 94 8.88 0.29 -4.45
C LYS A 94 9.47 0.20 -3.04
N LEU A 95 8.83 0.83 -2.06
CA LEU A 95 9.18 0.66 -0.66
C LEU A 95 8.42 -0.54 -0.08
N ILE A 96 9.08 -1.36 0.74
CA ILE A 96 8.45 -2.46 1.47
C ILE A 96 8.78 -2.30 2.96
N VAL A 97 7.76 -2.49 3.79
CA VAL A 97 7.84 -2.50 5.25
C VAL A 97 7.24 -3.83 5.73
N ALA A 98 8.03 -4.63 6.45
CA ALA A 98 7.60 -5.96 6.91
C ALA A 98 7.76 -6.08 8.42
N GLY A 99 6.74 -6.62 9.11
CA GLY A 99 6.86 -7.05 10.49
C GLY A 99 7.93 -8.14 10.67
N LEU A 100 8.53 -8.18 11.86
CA LEU A 100 9.53 -9.18 12.26
C LEU A 100 9.12 -9.93 13.54
N ASN A 101 7.83 -9.89 13.90
CA ASN A 101 7.27 -10.61 15.05
C ASN A 101 5.76 -10.86 14.90
N ASP A 102 5.30 -11.95 15.50
CA ASP A 102 4.00 -12.63 15.31
C ASP A 102 2.75 -11.78 15.65
N SER A 103 2.93 -10.59 16.23
CA SER A 103 1.84 -9.67 16.57
C SER A 103 2.08 -8.24 16.10
N GLY A 104 3.15 -8.03 15.34
CA GLY A 104 3.54 -6.75 14.77
C GLY A 104 2.66 -6.39 13.58
N TYR A 105 2.04 -5.23 13.65
CA TYR A 105 1.56 -4.50 12.46
C TYR A 105 0.45 -5.15 11.60
N ASN A 106 -0.11 -6.30 12.00
CA ASN A 106 -1.22 -7.02 11.35
C ASN A 106 -2.59 -6.28 11.21
N THR A 107 -2.65 -4.95 11.31
CA THR A 107 -3.84 -4.15 10.98
C THR A 107 -3.46 -2.83 10.32
N LEU A 108 -4.34 -2.30 9.46
CA LEU A 108 -4.14 -0.99 8.81
C LEU A 108 -3.93 0.15 9.82
N PHE A 109 -4.59 0.13 10.99
CA PHE A 109 -4.40 1.14 12.02
C PHE A 109 -3.01 1.04 12.70
N ARG A 110 -2.49 -0.18 12.90
CA ARG A 110 -1.10 -0.40 13.34
C ARG A 110 -0.10 0.07 12.27
N ALA A 111 -0.44 -0.09 10.99
CA ALA A 111 0.32 0.49 9.87
C ALA A 111 0.39 2.01 9.96
N ARG A 112 -0.74 2.70 10.17
CA ARG A 112 -0.76 4.18 10.30
C ARG A 112 0.11 4.66 11.46
N ALA A 113 0.06 3.98 12.61
CA ALA A 113 0.91 4.30 13.75
C ALA A 113 2.41 4.15 13.42
N LEU A 114 2.79 3.08 12.71
CA LEU A 114 4.16 2.89 12.21
C LEU A 114 4.58 4.01 11.24
N PHE A 115 3.73 4.37 10.27
CA PHE A 115 4.02 5.45 9.32
C PHE A 115 4.07 6.84 9.98
N ALA A 116 3.30 7.09 11.04
CA ALA A 116 3.42 8.29 11.86
C ALA A 116 4.78 8.35 12.58
N MET A 117 5.27 7.24 13.15
CA MET A 117 6.61 7.16 13.73
C MET A 117 7.70 7.35 12.67
N LEU A 118 7.58 6.68 11.52
CA LEU A 118 8.51 6.83 10.39
C LEU A 118 8.54 8.26 9.82
N THR A 119 7.43 9.01 9.91
CA THR A 119 7.39 10.43 9.56
C THR A 119 8.38 11.24 10.41
N ALA A 120 8.39 11.02 11.73
CA ALA A 120 9.33 11.69 12.63
C ALA A 120 10.79 11.25 12.38
N MET A 121 11.02 9.95 12.13
CA MET A 121 12.37 9.44 11.80
C MET A 121 12.90 10.04 10.50
N ALA A 122 12.09 10.04 9.43
CA ALA A 122 12.47 10.61 8.14
C ALA A 122 12.86 12.09 8.25
N ARG A 123 12.04 12.91 8.92
CA ARG A 123 12.34 14.34 9.18
C ARG A 123 13.62 14.57 9.99
N SER A 124 14.10 13.58 10.73
CA SER A 124 15.36 13.69 11.49
C SER A 124 16.61 13.53 10.62
N THR A 125 16.48 12.94 9.42
CA THR A 125 17.59 12.77 8.47
C THR A 125 18.06 14.11 7.92
N GLN A 126 19.34 14.20 7.52
CA GLN A 126 19.91 15.47 7.04
C GLN A 126 19.17 16.03 5.83
N PHE A 127 18.89 15.15 4.85
CA PHE A 127 18.16 15.47 3.63
C PHE A 127 16.82 16.19 3.89
N PHE A 128 16.00 15.69 4.83
CA PHE A 128 14.70 16.30 5.13
C PHE A 128 14.74 17.48 6.12
N LYS A 129 15.90 17.79 6.71
CA LYS A 129 16.12 19.06 7.43
C LYS A 129 16.38 20.23 6.48
N GLU A 130 16.95 19.94 5.31
CA GLU A 130 17.28 20.93 4.27
C GLU A 130 16.09 21.19 3.33
N GLN A 131 15.11 20.29 3.29
CA GLN A 131 13.92 20.39 2.46
C GLN A 131 12.85 21.32 3.05
N PRO A 132 12.37 22.34 2.31
CA PRO A 132 11.27 23.20 2.74
C PRO A 132 9.98 22.43 3.07
N ALA A 133 9.26 22.88 4.10
CA ALA A 133 7.96 22.36 4.55
C ALA A 133 7.90 20.87 4.96
N ALA A 134 9.05 20.21 5.18
CA ALA A 134 9.12 18.82 5.66
C ALA A 134 8.38 18.59 7.01
N ASP A 135 8.20 19.63 7.82
CA ASP A 135 7.39 19.66 9.03
C ASP A 135 5.89 19.39 8.80
N ARG A 136 5.41 19.52 7.55
CA ARG A 136 4.00 19.36 7.16
C ARG A 136 3.71 18.07 6.41
N TYR A 137 4.76 17.38 5.95
CA TYR A 137 4.70 16.20 5.11
C TYR A 137 4.65 14.91 5.94
N THR A 138 3.71 14.02 5.61
CA THR A 138 3.63 12.66 6.16
C THR A 138 4.74 11.80 5.56
N PHE A 139 4.98 10.61 6.11
CA PHE A 139 5.90 9.65 5.50
C PHE A 139 5.56 9.32 4.05
N PHE A 140 4.29 9.39 3.65
CA PHE A 140 3.86 9.13 2.27
C PHE A 140 4.22 10.29 1.33
N ASP A 141 3.97 11.54 1.74
CA ASP A 141 4.45 12.73 1.02
C ASP A 141 6.00 12.68 0.90
N LEU A 142 6.71 12.37 1.99
CA LEU A 142 8.18 12.27 1.99
C LEU A 142 8.69 11.14 1.07
N ALA A 143 7.97 10.02 0.98
CA ALA A 143 8.29 8.93 0.06
C ALA A 143 8.02 9.32 -1.41
N LYS A 144 6.90 9.99 -1.70
CA LYS A 144 6.61 10.53 -3.05
C LYS A 144 7.66 11.56 -3.49
N LEU A 145 8.06 12.46 -2.58
CA LEU A 145 9.08 13.47 -2.83
C LEU A 145 10.44 12.84 -3.24
N LEU A 146 10.71 11.63 -2.72
CA LEU A 146 11.85 10.77 -3.10
C LEU A 146 11.63 9.90 -4.35
N GLY A 147 10.44 9.95 -4.96
CA GLY A 147 10.10 9.19 -6.15
C GLY A 147 9.82 7.70 -5.88
N PHE A 148 9.41 7.35 -4.67
CA PHE A 148 8.70 6.08 -4.47
C PHE A 148 7.30 6.19 -5.08
N VAL A 149 6.85 5.14 -5.76
CA VAL A 149 5.52 5.06 -6.42
C VAL A 149 4.56 4.10 -5.72
N GLN A 150 5.10 3.22 -4.86
CA GLN A 150 4.36 2.20 -4.14
C GLN A 150 5.01 2.01 -2.76
N ILE A 151 4.20 1.99 -1.71
CA ILE A 151 4.59 1.45 -0.40
C ILE A 151 3.80 0.17 -0.19
N THR A 152 4.48 -0.94 0.08
CA THR A 152 3.85 -2.18 0.51
C THR A 152 4.16 -2.43 1.97
N PHE A 153 3.18 -2.94 2.70
CA PHE A 153 3.25 -3.16 4.12
C PHE A 153 2.70 -4.55 4.44
N THR A 154 3.39 -5.31 5.29
CA THR A 154 2.98 -6.66 5.70
C THR A 154 3.29 -6.92 7.17
N ASP A 155 2.53 -7.83 7.80
CA ASP A 155 2.90 -8.41 9.10
C ASP A 155 4.08 -9.40 9.00
N GLY A 156 4.35 -9.92 7.79
CA GLY A 156 5.37 -10.93 7.53
C GLY A 156 4.81 -12.35 7.37
N ASP A 157 3.49 -12.52 7.45
CA ASP A 157 2.80 -13.83 7.42
C ASP A 157 1.58 -13.80 6.49
N GLN A 158 0.39 -13.42 7.00
CA GLN A 158 -0.87 -13.53 6.26
C GLN A 158 -1.44 -12.21 5.73
N PHE A 159 -0.98 -11.04 6.22
CA PHE A 159 -1.55 -9.75 5.85
C PHE A 159 -0.60 -8.91 5.01
N ALA A 160 -1.09 -8.38 3.89
CA ALA A 160 -0.41 -7.35 3.12
C ALA A 160 -1.38 -6.25 2.63
N HIS A 161 -0.87 -5.01 2.58
CA HIS A 161 -1.56 -3.82 2.12
C HIS A 161 -0.63 -2.98 1.22
N GLN A 162 -1.15 -2.45 0.11
CA GLN A 162 -0.40 -1.57 -0.80
C GLN A 162 -1.00 -0.16 -0.83
N ILE A 163 -0.14 0.85 -0.65
CA ILE A 163 -0.42 2.25 -0.93
C ILE A 163 0.26 2.60 -2.25
N ILE A 164 -0.51 3.07 -3.24
CA ILE A 164 0.01 3.70 -4.45
C ILE A 164 0.19 5.20 -4.18
N LEU A 165 1.31 5.78 -4.62
CA LEU A 165 1.65 7.19 -4.38
C LEU A 165 1.52 8.00 -5.67
N GLU A 166 0.44 8.77 -5.80
CA GLU A 166 0.12 9.59 -6.99
C GLU A 166 0.52 11.07 -6.81
#